data_AF-A0A974UD84-F1
#
_entry.id   AF-A0A974UD84-F1
#
_cell.length_a   1.000
_cell.length_b   1.000
_cell.length_c   1.000
_cell.angle_alpha   90.00
_cell.angle_beta   90.00
_cell.angle_gamma   90.00
#
_symmetry.space_group_name_H-M   'P 1'
#
loop_
_entity.id
_entity.type
_entity.pdbx_description
1 polymer ?
#
loop_
_entity_poly.entity_id
_entity_poly.type
_entity_poly.pdbx_seq_one_letter_code
_entity_poly.pdbx_strand_id
1 'polypeptide(L)'
;MLKKRKQYDDDDGRTIVSMDVPGTRWYQENDPTRLRDESSSKSDSKRPRRPMVELTRMEVRQITWSALLAGLTIALVFSVTWILFTLFATQIWLK
;
A
#
# COMPACT_ATOMS: atom_id res chain seq x y z
N MET A 1 -13.98 -10.91 -5.86
CA MET A 1 -15.29 -10.98 -5.17
C MET A 1 -15.05 -11.08 -3.67
N LEU A 2 -15.49 -10.10 -2.86
CA LEU A 2 -15.42 -10.23 -1.40
C LEU A 2 -16.49 -11.24 -0.95
N LYS A 3 -16.05 -12.32 -0.30
CA LYS A 3 -16.94 -13.32 0.31
C LYS A 3 -17.63 -12.65 1.50
N LYS A 4 -18.96 -12.43 1.42
CA LYS A 4 -19.74 -11.96 2.58
C LYS A 4 -19.60 -12.98 3.71
N ARG A 5 -19.36 -12.50 4.93
CA ARG A 5 -19.41 -13.35 6.13
C ARG A 5 -20.85 -13.86 6.27
N LYS A 6 -21.00 -15.14 6.60
CA LYS A 6 -22.32 -15.75 6.85
C LYS A 6 -22.80 -15.23 8.20
N GLN A 7 -23.95 -14.55 8.20
CA GLN A 7 -24.67 -14.23 9.43
C GLN A 7 -25.58 -15.42 9.73
N TYR A 8 -25.59 -15.88 10.97
CA TYR A 8 -26.47 -16.93 11.44
C TYR A 8 -27.49 -16.32 12.41
N ASP A 9 -28.74 -16.80 12.38
CA ASP A 9 -29.86 -16.23 13.14
C ASP A 9 -29.76 -16.51 14.66
N ASP A 10 -28.92 -17.48 15.04
CA ASP A 10 -28.62 -17.90 16.41
C ASP A 10 -27.36 -17.24 16.99
N ASP A 11 -26.67 -16.41 16.21
CA ASP A 11 -25.46 -15.71 16.63
C ASP A 11 -25.79 -14.28 17.05
N ASP A 12 -25.82 -14.04 18.37
CA ASP A 12 -26.01 -12.72 18.98
C ASP A 12 -24.88 -11.71 18.67
N GLY A 13 -23.86 -12.12 17.92
CA GLY A 13 -22.71 -11.29 17.53
C GLY A 13 -21.78 -10.95 18.70
N ARG A 14 -22.06 -11.50 19.89
CA ARG A 14 -21.29 -11.28 21.11
C ARG A 14 -20.14 -12.28 21.17
N THR A 15 -18.95 -11.79 21.49
CA THR A 15 -17.80 -12.67 21.77
C THR A 15 -17.98 -13.30 23.14
N ILE A 16 -18.22 -14.62 23.19
CA ILE A 16 -18.41 -15.36 24.45
C ILE A 16 -17.06 -15.54 25.18
N VAL A 17 -15.99 -15.80 24.43
CA VAL A 17 -14.61 -15.96 24.95
C VAL A 17 -13.62 -15.34 23.98
N SER A 18 -12.67 -14.55 24.48
CA SER A 18 -11.56 -14.02 23.67
C SER A 18 -10.52 -15.11 23.40
N MET A 19 -10.28 -15.39 22.11
CA MET A 19 -9.26 -16.34 21.65
C MET A 19 -7.98 -15.64 21.16
N ASP A 20 -7.75 -14.41 21.63
CA ASP A 20 -6.58 -13.62 21.24
C ASP A 20 -5.34 -14.09 21.98
N VAL A 21 -4.45 -14.77 21.25
CA VAL A 21 -3.20 -15.31 21.80
C VAL A 21 -2.01 -14.48 21.30
N PRO A 22 -1.22 -13.84 22.17
CA PRO A 22 -0.04 -13.06 21.76
C PRO A 22 0.92 -13.87 20.88
N GLY A 23 1.41 -13.25 19.79
CA GLY A 23 2.38 -13.86 18.86
C GLY A 23 1.78 -14.74 17.76
N THR A 24 0.47 -14.91 17.70
CA THR A 24 -0.21 -15.65 16.62
C THR A 24 -0.62 -14.73 15.47
N ARG A 25 -0.77 -15.26 14.24
CA ARG A 25 -1.05 -14.45 13.03
C ARG A 25 -2.38 -13.67 13.06
N TRP A 26 -3.31 -14.09 13.92
CA TRP A 26 -4.61 -13.44 14.11
C TRP A 26 -4.64 -12.51 15.34
N TYR A 27 -3.53 -12.36 16.05
CA TYR A 27 -3.43 -11.51 17.24
C TYR A 27 -3.44 -10.06 16.81
N GLN A 28 -4.44 -9.32 17.29
CA GLN A 28 -4.57 -7.91 16.98
C GLN A 28 -4.63 -7.14 18.30
N GLU A 29 -3.50 -6.58 18.70
CA GLU A 29 -3.32 -5.85 19.96
C GLU A 29 -4.18 -4.57 20.01
N ASN A 30 -4.45 -3.97 18.85
CA ASN A 30 -5.15 -2.68 18.73
C ASN A 30 -6.08 -2.64 17.52
N ASP A 31 -6.96 -3.64 17.34
CA ASP A 31 -7.96 -3.59 16.26
C ASP A 31 -9.11 -2.63 16.61
N PRO A 32 -9.24 -1.46 15.93
CA PRO A 32 -10.33 -0.53 16.17
C PRO A 32 -11.71 -1.11 15.80
N THR A 33 -11.75 -2.23 15.07
CA THR A 33 -12.99 -2.92 14.73
C THR A 33 -13.64 -3.54 15.97
N ARG A 34 -12.84 -3.99 16.96
CA ARG A 34 -13.36 -4.54 18.24
C ARG A 34 -13.85 -3.47 19.21
N LEU A 35 -13.24 -2.29 19.21
CA LEU A 35 -13.68 -1.16 20.05
C LEU A 35 -15.00 -0.53 19.57
N ARG A 36 -15.41 -0.83 18.33
CA ARG A 36 -16.59 -0.22 17.69
C ARG A 36 -17.89 -0.98 17.94
N ASP A 37 -17.81 -2.28 18.23
CA ASP A 37 -18.99 -3.12 18.42
C ASP A 37 -19.71 -2.86 19.76
N GLU A 38 -19.03 -2.26 20.75
CA GLU A 38 -19.67 -1.85 22.01
C GLU A 38 -20.42 -0.50 21.93
N SER A 39 -20.21 0.34 20.91
CA SER A 39 -20.60 1.76 21.00
C SER A 39 -21.36 2.40 19.83
N SER A 40 -21.63 1.74 18.70
CA SER A 40 -22.28 2.46 17.60
C SER A 40 -23.17 1.65 16.66
N SER A 41 -24.38 1.41 17.14
CA SER A 41 -25.56 1.54 16.29
C SER A 41 -25.58 2.96 15.68
N LYS A 42 -25.15 3.13 14.42
CA LYS A 42 -25.66 4.12 13.43
C LYS A 42 -24.67 4.28 12.25
N SER A 43 -25.18 3.95 11.07
CA SER A 43 -25.05 4.71 9.82
C SER A 43 -23.80 5.60 9.68
N ASP A 44 -22.83 5.20 8.85
CA ASP A 44 -22.62 5.94 7.61
C ASP A 44 -21.70 5.20 6.62
N SER A 45 -22.07 5.35 5.36
CA SER A 45 -21.34 4.98 4.17
C SER A 45 -19.89 5.51 4.15
N LYS A 46 -18.90 4.65 4.43
CA LYS A 46 -17.49 4.99 4.15
C LYS A 46 -16.81 3.87 3.38
N ARG A 47 -16.43 4.20 2.14
CA ARG A 47 -15.51 3.45 1.27
C ARG A 47 -14.39 2.82 2.11
N PRO A 48 -13.89 1.62 1.77
CA PRO A 48 -12.70 1.10 2.40
C PRO A 48 -11.54 2.03 2.04
N ARG A 49 -11.22 2.96 2.94
CA ARG A 49 -9.91 3.62 2.93
C ARG A 49 -8.91 2.47 3.06
N ARG A 50 -8.19 2.20 1.98
CA ARG A 50 -6.98 1.37 2.02
C ARG A 50 -6.19 1.82 3.26
N PRO A 51 -5.58 0.91 4.03
CA PRO A 51 -4.73 1.32 5.14
C PRO A 51 -3.69 2.25 4.54
N MET A 52 -3.84 3.55 4.80
CA MET A 52 -2.85 4.53 4.45
C MET A 52 -1.77 4.26 5.46
N VAL A 53 -0.84 3.37 5.08
CA VAL A 53 0.38 3.13 5.85
C VAL A 53 0.98 4.51 6.01
N GLU A 54 0.89 5.04 7.22
CA GLU A 54 1.38 6.37 7.54
C GLU A 54 2.89 6.26 7.54
N LEU A 55 3.48 6.43 6.35
CA LEU A 55 4.91 6.29 6.14
C LEU A 55 5.62 7.28 7.04
N THR A 56 6.52 6.77 7.88
CA THR A 56 7.34 7.63 8.73
C THR A 56 8.21 8.52 7.84
N ARG A 57 8.49 9.76 8.26
CA ARG A 57 9.29 10.74 7.49
C ARG A 57 10.63 10.18 7.00
N MET A 58 11.22 9.24 7.75
CA MET A 58 12.47 8.57 7.38
C MET A 58 12.27 7.57 6.23
N GLU A 59 11.18 6.81 6.22
CA GLU A 59 10.83 5.85 5.18
C GLU A 59 10.50 6.57 3.87
N VAL A 60 9.77 7.69 3.95
CA VAL A 60 9.47 8.54 2.79
C VAL A 60 10.77 9.00 2.12
N ARG A 61 11.74 9.47 2.91
CA ARG A 61 13.04 9.91 2.36
C ARG A 61 13.76 8.77 1.65
N GLN A 62 13.80 7.58 2.23
CA GLN A 62 14.44 6.42 1.61
C GLN A 62 13.76 6.03 0.28
N ILE A 63 12.43 6.02 0.25
CA ILE A 63 11.66 5.70 -0.97
C ILE A 63 11.86 6.78 -2.04
N THR A 64 11.88 8.06 -1.66
CA THR A 64 12.13 9.14 -2.64
C THR A 64 13.53 9.04 -3.24
N TRP A 65 14.55 8.70 -2.45
CA TRP A 65 15.91 8.54 -2.95
C TRP A 65 16.04 7.39 -3.96
N SER A 66 15.43 6.24 -3.69
CA SER A 66 15.44 5.13 -4.63
C SER A 66 14.66 5.44 -5.90
N ALA A 67 13.50 6.08 -5.77
CA ALA A 67 12.69 6.51 -6.92
C ALA A 67 13.42 7.56 -7.78
N LEU A 68 14.11 8.51 -7.15
CA LEU A 68 14.91 9.52 -7.85
C LEU A 68 16.08 8.88 -8.60
N LEU A 69 16.80 7.96 -7.97
CA LEU A 69 17.93 7.27 -8.60
C LEU A 69 17.45 6.42 -9.78
N ALA A 70 16.32 5.73 -9.65
CA ALA A 70 15.71 4.99 -10.75
C ALA A 70 15.26 5.91 -11.90
N GLY A 71 14.67 7.07 -11.60
CA GLY A 71 14.31 8.05 -12.63
C GLY A 71 15.53 8.61 -13.36
N LEU A 72 16.60 8.92 -12.60
CA LEU A 72 17.86 9.43 -13.13
C LEU A 72 18.54 8.42 -14.05
N THR A 73 18.57 7.14 -13.69
CA THR A 73 19.20 6.11 -14.53
C THR A 73 18.47 5.95 -15.85
N ILE A 74 17.13 5.97 -15.84
CA ILE A 74 16.33 5.91 -17.07
C ILE A 74 16.65 7.12 -17.96
N ALA A 75 16.61 8.34 -17.41
CA ALA A 75 16.92 9.56 -18.15
C ALA A 75 18.34 9.54 -18.75
N LEU A 76 19.32 9.04 -18.00
CA LEU A 76 20.69 8.91 -18.44
C LEU A 76 20.81 7.95 -19.63
N VAL A 77 20.20 6.76 -19.55
CA VAL A 77 20.22 5.79 -20.65
C VAL A 77 19.65 6.40 -21.92
N PHE A 78 18.47 7.03 -21.84
CA PHE A 78 17.86 7.68 -23.00
C PHE A 78 18.70 8.81 -23.57
N SER A 79 19.29 9.65 -22.70
CA SER A 79 20.16 10.74 -23.11
C SER A 79 21.39 10.22 -23.87
N VAL A 80 22.07 9.20 -23.33
CA VAL A 80 23.24 8.58 -23.96
C VAL A 80 22.88 7.95 -25.30
N THR A 81 21.77 7.19 -25.38
CA THR A 81 21.33 6.59 -26.64
C THR A 81 21.02 7.65 -27.69
N TRP A 82 20.34 8.74 -27.31
CA TRP A 82 20.01 9.82 -28.24
C TRP A 82 21.25 10.57 -28.73
N ILE A 83 22.18 10.89 -27.83
CA ILE A 83 23.46 11.51 -28.18
C ILE A 83 24.26 10.62 -29.12
N LEU A 84 24.34 9.32 -28.84
CA LEU A 84 25.07 8.39 -29.69
C LEU A 84 24.41 8.26 -31.06
N PHE A 85 23.07 8.22 -31.10
CA PHE A 85 22.31 8.19 -32.34
C PHE A 85 22.51 9.45 -33.19
N THR A 86 22.47 10.64 -32.58
CA THR A 86 22.70 11.90 -33.30
C THR A 86 24.14 12.05 -33.77
N LEU A 87 25.12 11.66 -32.96
CA LEU A 87 26.52 11.57 -33.38
C LEU A 87 26.70 10.60 -34.54
N PHE A 88 26.08 9.42 -34.47
CA PHE A 88 26.10 8.45 -35.57
C PHE A 88 25.50 9.02 -36.85
N ALA A 89 24.31 9.62 -36.76
CA ALA A 89 23.64 10.22 -37.91
C ALA A 89 24.45 11.36 -38.53
N THR A 90 25.08 12.21 -37.72
CA THR A 90 25.84 13.37 -38.22
C THR A 90 27.25 13.04 -38.71
N GLN A 91 27.98 12.15 -38.03
CA GLN A 91 29.38 11.87 -38.34
C GLN A 91 29.60 10.68 -39.26
N ILE A 92 28.67 9.71 -39.29
CA ILE A 92 28.82 8.46 -40.04
C ILE A 92 27.86 8.41 -41.25
N TRP A 93 26.64 8.93 -41.12
CA TRP A 93 25.66 8.91 -42.22
C TRP A 93 25.70 10.19 -43.08
N LEU A 94 25.66 11.38 -42.49
CA LEU A 94 25.64 12.66 -43.22
C LEU A 94 27.04 13.21 -43.57
N LYS A 95 27.96 12.33 -43.95
CA LYS A 95 29.31 12.68 -44.41
C LYS A 95 29.55 12.15 -45.82
#